data_AF-A0A2D9RGB6-F1
#
_entry.id   AF-A0A2D9RGB6-F1
#
_cell.length_a   1.000
_cell.length_b   1.000
_cell.length_c   1.000
_cell.angle_alpha   90.00
_cell.angle_beta   90.00
_cell.angle_gamma   90.00
#
_symmetry.space_group_name_H-M   'P 1'
#
loop_
_entity.id
_entity.type
_entity.pdbx_description
1 polymer ?
#
loop_
_entity_poly.entity_id
_entity_poly.type
_entity_poly.pdbx_seq_one_letter_code
_entity_poly.pdbx_strand_id
1 'polypeptide(L)'
;MFRSLIAIAGLGLFMSLPTTAQTADPHLEKGQFCIREKAGVDRRASEESAAIFSSLHMCGTFCTDAGYLKGRESESRISDLVSRCEAAFSELPAEIQARFGAAPDTGDMATAVSLRGKADECRSLAIQYPRLANDRRDPSFNKCAIACDSAAQNIETAGYDVANYAASCEQEYTGAKARISGLTRSR
;
A
#
# COMPACT_ATOMS: atom_id res chain seq x y z
N MET A 1 2.41 -67.98 -24.50
CA MET A 1 1.14 -67.76 -23.77
C MET A 1 1.32 -66.55 -22.86
N PHE A 2 0.37 -65.61 -22.93
CA PHE A 2 0.51 -64.19 -22.62
C PHE A 2 0.71 -63.88 -21.13
N ARG A 3 1.65 -62.97 -20.82
CA ARG A 3 1.83 -62.35 -19.50
C ARG A 3 0.95 -61.10 -19.42
N SER A 4 -0.02 -61.11 -18.51
CA SER A 4 -0.89 -59.97 -18.20
C SER A 4 -0.09 -58.85 -17.52
N LEU A 5 -0.10 -57.67 -18.13
CA LEU A 5 0.30 -56.40 -17.50
C LEU A 5 -0.94 -55.78 -16.86
N ILE A 6 -0.96 -55.67 -15.53
CA ILE A 6 -1.96 -54.92 -14.79
C ILE A 6 -1.52 -53.45 -14.77
N ALA A 7 -2.25 -52.60 -15.51
CA ALA A 7 -2.11 -51.15 -15.43
C ALA A 7 -2.82 -50.65 -14.17
N ILE A 8 -2.07 -50.16 -13.19
CA ILE A 8 -2.63 -49.44 -12.05
C ILE A 8 -2.87 -48.00 -12.54
N ALA A 9 -4.12 -47.74 -12.96
CA ALA A 9 -4.62 -46.40 -13.21
C ALA A 9 -4.75 -45.69 -11.85
N GLY A 10 -3.75 -44.88 -11.50
CA GLY A 10 -3.84 -43.95 -10.39
C GLY A 10 -4.85 -42.85 -10.72
N LEU A 11 -6.11 -43.04 -10.34
CA LEU A 11 -7.09 -41.97 -10.22
C LEU A 11 -6.62 -41.02 -9.10
N GLY A 12 -5.83 -40.02 -9.48
CA GLY A 12 -5.59 -38.85 -8.66
C GLY A 12 -6.89 -38.07 -8.51
N LEU A 13 -7.66 -38.39 -7.47
CA LEU A 13 -8.71 -37.52 -6.94
C LEU A 13 -8.03 -36.23 -6.45
N PHE A 14 -7.86 -35.26 -7.34
CA PHE A 14 -7.68 -33.87 -6.94
C PHE A 14 -8.98 -33.43 -6.28
N MET A 15 -9.05 -33.57 -4.96
CA MET A 15 -10.03 -32.86 -4.16
C MET A 15 -9.75 -31.37 -4.32
N SER A 16 -10.48 -30.73 -5.23
CA SER A 16 -10.62 -29.28 -5.27
C SER A 16 -11.25 -28.86 -3.95
N LEU A 17 -10.42 -28.50 -2.98
CA LEU A 17 -10.87 -27.78 -1.80
C LEU A 17 -11.56 -26.51 -2.31
N PRO A 18 -12.81 -26.22 -1.92
CA PRO A 18 -13.40 -24.94 -2.18
C PRO A 18 -12.53 -23.91 -1.45
N THR A 19 -11.72 -23.17 -2.20
CA THR A 19 -11.17 -21.91 -1.70
C THR A 19 -12.39 -21.08 -1.36
N THR A 20 -12.71 -20.96 -0.08
CA THR A 20 -13.66 -19.97 0.40
C THR A 20 -13.06 -18.63 0.02
N ALA A 21 -13.43 -18.14 -1.16
CA ALA A 21 -13.26 -16.76 -1.53
C ALA A 21 -14.04 -15.98 -0.48
N GLN A 22 -13.35 -15.52 0.57
CA GLN A 22 -13.84 -14.41 1.36
C GLN A 22 -14.10 -13.32 0.34
N THR A 23 -15.36 -13.03 0.06
CA THR A 23 -15.74 -11.85 -0.71
C THR A 23 -15.21 -10.67 0.09
N ALA A 24 -14.05 -10.16 -0.32
CA ALA A 24 -13.43 -9.01 0.29
C ALA A 24 -14.45 -7.86 0.25
N ASP A 25 -14.54 -7.10 1.33
CA ASP A 25 -15.48 -5.98 1.37
C ASP A 25 -15.03 -4.94 0.32
N PRO A 26 -15.89 -4.57 -0.65
CA PRO A 26 -15.50 -3.70 -1.75
C PRO A 26 -15.05 -2.31 -1.28
N HIS A 27 -15.49 -1.85 -0.11
CA HIS A 27 -15.03 -0.59 0.46
C HIS A 27 -13.64 -0.73 1.09
N LEU A 28 -13.32 -1.88 1.70
CA LEU A 28 -11.94 -2.16 2.11
C LEU A 28 -11.00 -2.18 0.91
N GLU A 29 -11.40 -2.79 -0.21
CA GLU A 29 -10.60 -2.80 -1.44
C GLU A 29 -10.37 -1.40 -2.00
N LYS A 30 -11.42 -0.55 -2.06
CA LYS A 30 -11.29 0.87 -2.43
C LYS A 30 -10.38 1.63 -1.49
N GLY A 31 -10.50 1.40 -0.18
CA GLY A 31 -9.65 2.01 0.84
C GLY A 31 -8.18 1.67 0.63
N GLN A 32 -7.86 0.39 0.46
CA GLN A 32 -6.50 -0.08 0.18
C GLN A 32 -5.95 0.48 -1.13
N PHE A 33 -6.78 0.53 -2.18
CA PHE A 33 -6.41 1.14 -3.45
C PHE A 33 -6.03 2.61 -3.27
N CYS A 34 -6.88 3.41 -2.64
CA CYS A 34 -6.62 4.83 -2.40
C CYS A 34 -5.37 5.07 -1.55
N ILE A 35 -5.11 4.21 -0.56
CA ILE A 35 -3.87 4.27 0.25
C ILE A 35 -2.62 4.00 -0.59
N ARG A 36 -2.65 2.98 -1.48
CA ARG A 36 -1.53 2.67 -2.37
C ARG A 36 -1.25 3.81 -3.34
N GLU A 37 -2.27 4.29 -4.04
CA GLU A 37 -2.14 5.40 -4.98
C GLU A 37 -1.60 6.65 -4.28
N LYS A 38 -2.07 6.95 -3.06
CA LYS A 38 -1.58 8.07 -2.25
C LYS A 38 -0.08 8.01 -2.01
N ALA A 39 0.48 6.82 -1.81
CA ALA A 39 1.90 6.65 -1.52
C ALA A 39 2.80 6.95 -2.72
N GLY A 40 2.29 6.80 -3.94
CA GLY A 40 2.98 7.19 -5.17
C GLY A 40 2.96 8.70 -5.45
N VAL A 41 2.23 9.49 -4.66
CA VAL A 41 2.06 10.93 -4.89
C VAL A 41 2.98 11.74 -3.97
N ASP A 42 3.92 12.49 -4.56
CA ASP A 42 4.69 13.50 -3.84
C ASP A 42 3.83 14.77 -3.62
N ARG A 43 3.21 14.86 -2.44
CA ARG A 43 2.39 16.03 -2.05
C ARG A 43 3.11 17.39 -2.12
N ARG A 44 4.44 17.41 -2.18
CA ARG A 44 5.26 18.64 -2.18
C ARG A 44 5.68 19.06 -3.58
N ALA A 45 5.40 18.24 -4.61
CA ALA A 45 5.81 18.52 -5.98
C ALA A 45 5.05 19.72 -6.59
N SER A 46 3.74 19.81 -6.35
CA SER A 46 2.87 20.89 -6.83
C SER A 46 1.58 21.01 -6.01
N GLU A 47 0.83 22.10 -6.18
CA GLU A 47 -0.52 22.26 -5.60
C GLU A 47 -1.48 21.16 -6.09
N GLU A 48 -1.36 20.77 -7.36
CA GLU A 48 -2.15 19.68 -7.94
C GLU A 48 -1.82 18.34 -7.28
N SER A 49 -0.53 18.02 -7.07
CA SER A 49 -0.12 16.82 -6.34
C SER A 49 -0.59 16.84 -4.89
N ALA A 50 -0.60 18.00 -4.24
CA ALA A 50 -1.15 18.16 -2.89
C ALA A 50 -2.66 17.89 -2.84
N ALA A 51 -3.41 18.39 -3.83
CA ALA A 51 -4.85 18.15 -3.95
C ALA A 51 -5.15 16.66 -4.19
N ILE A 52 -4.45 16.02 -5.13
CA ILE A 52 -4.57 14.58 -5.41
C ILE A 52 -4.26 13.76 -4.16
N PHE A 53 -3.17 14.09 -3.44
CA PHE A 53 -2.83 13.43 -2.19
C PHE A 53 -3.95 13.55 -1.15
N SER A 54 -4.55 14.73 -1.02
CA SER A 54 -5.66 14.97 -0.08
C SER A 54 -6.91 14.17 -0.44
N SER A 55 -7.29 14.15 -1.72
CA SER A 55 -8.45 13.38 -2.18
C SER A 55 -8.25 11.87 -1.98
N LEU A 56 -7.06 11.35 -2.31
CA LEU A 56 -6.70 9.96 -2.06
C LEU A 56 -6.68 9.63 -0.55
N HIS A 57 -6.24 10.56 0.29
CA HIS A 57 -6.28 10.39 1.74
C HIS A 57 -7.71 10.27 2.26
N MET A 58 -8.61 11.17 1.86
CA MET A 58 -10.02 11.12 2.26
C MET A 58 -10.71 9.84 1.78
N CYS A 59 -10.50 9.46 0.51
CA CYS A 59 -10.99 8.19 -0.03
C CYS A 59 -10.51 7.01 0.83
N GLY A 60 -9.20 6.93 1.08
CA GLY A 60 -8.61 5.88 1.88
C GLY A 60 -9.25 5.77 3.26
N THR A 61 -9.41 6.88 3.97
CA THR A 61 -10.02 6.92 5.30
C THR A 61 -11.47 6.48 5.30
N PHE A 62 -12.34 7.12 4.50
CA PHE A 62 -13.77 6.81 4.53
C PHE A 62 -14.08 5.39 4.09
N CYS A 63 -13.39 4.89 3.06
CA CYS A 63 -13.61 3.55 2.55
C CYS A 63 -13.10 2.46 3.51
N THR A 64 -11.96 2.71 4.16
CA THR A 64 -11.42 1.82 5.18
C THR A 64 -12.34 1.76 6.41
N ASP A 65 -12.82 2.92 6.89
CA ASP A 65 -13.76 3.00 8.01
C ASP A 65 -15.11 2.34 7.68
N ALA A 66 -15.65 2.56 6.48
CA ALA A 66 -16.88 1.92 6.01
C ALA A 66 -16.79 0.39 6.05
N GLY A 67 -15.63 -0.15 5.65
CA GLY A 67 -15.37 -1.58 5.65
C GLY A 67 -15.10 -2.17 7.04
N TYR A 68 -14.24 -1.55 7.85
CA TYR A 68 -13.85 -2.09 9.17
C TYR A 68 -14.95 -1.97 10.23
N LEU A 69 -15.76 -0.91 10.17
CA LEU A 69 -16.81 -0.67 11.15
C LEU A 69 -18.09 -1.44 10.81
N LYS A 70 -18.18 -2.06 9.62
CA LYS A 70 -19.31 -2.89 9.22
C LYS A 70 -19.55 -4.01 10.24
N GLY A 71 -20.78 -4.08 10.75
CA GLY A 71 -21.16 -5.01 11.82
C GLY A 71 -20.69 -4.64 13.23
N ARG A 72 -20.05 -3.47 13.41
CA ARG A 72 -19.57 -2.95 14.70
C ARG A 72 -20.23 -1.63 15.12
N GLU A 73 -20.85 -0.94 14.17
CA GLU A 73 -21.51 0.35 14.35
C GLU A 73 -22.94 0.30 13.82
N SER A 74 -23.74 1.34 14.11
CA SER A 74 -25.11 1.45 13.64
C SER A 74 -25.20 1.49 12.11
N GLU A 75 -26.27 0.92 11.55
CA GLU A 75 -26.51 0.92 10.11
C GLU A 75 -26.53 2.34 9.51
N SER A 76 -27.06 3.32 10.23
CA SER A 76 -27.07 4.72 9.81
C SER A 76 -25.66 5.31 9.68
N ARG A 77 -24.76 4.99 10.62
CA ARG A 77 -23.37 5.45 10.57
C ARG A 77 -22.59 4.77 9.46
N ILE A 78 -22.80 3.46 9.27
CA ILE A 78 -22.19 2.72 8.16
C ILE A 78 -22.67 3.26 6.82
N SER A 79 -23.96 3.54 6.67
CA SER A 79 -24.52 4.12 5.44
C SER A 79 -23.93 5.50 5.13
N ASP A 80 -23.70 6.36 6.13
CA ASP A 80 -23.00 7.64 5.95
C ASP A 80 -21.55 7.42 5.49
N LEU A 81 -20.81 6.53 6.13
CA LEU A 81 -19.42 6.21 5.76
C LEU A 81 -19.31 5.64 4.34
N VAL A 82 -20.21 4.72 3.97
CA VAL A 82 -20.30 4.18 2.61
C VAL A 82 -20.57 5.32 1.61
N SER A 83 -21.53 6.19 1.89
CA SER A 83 -21.86 7.31 1.00
C SER A 83 -20.66 8.26 0.81
N ARG A 84 -19.93 8.55 1.89
CA ARG A 84 -18.70 9.37 1.84
C ARG A 84 -17.56 8.68 1.10
N CYS A 85 -17.40 7.36 1.28
CA CYS A 85 -16.44 6.57 0.54
C CYS A 85 -16.70 6.67 -0.97
N GLU A 86 -17.95 6.43 -1.39
CA GLU A 86 -18.32 6.48 -2.81
C GLU A 86 -18.14 7.89 -3.40
N ALA A 87 -18.55 8.93 -2.67
CA ALA A 87 -18.34 10.31 -3.07
C ALA A 87 -16.85 10.62 -3.23
N ALA A 88 -16.03 10.36 -2.20
CA ALA A 88 -14.60 10.62 -2.21
C ALA A 88 -13.85 9.84 -3.31
N PHE A 89 -14.28 8.61 -3.59
CA PHE A 89 -13.72 7.82 -4.69
C PHE A 89 -14.10 8.41 -6.06
N SER A 90 -15.35 8.82 -6.24
CA SER A 90 -15.84 9.41 -7.50
C SER A 90 -15.22 10.78 -7.83
N GLU A 91 -14.72 11.50 -6.82
CA GLU A 91 -14.02 12.78 -6.96
C GLU A 91 -12.55 12.63 -7.35
N LEU A 92 -11.99 11.41 -7.34
CA LEU A 92 -10.62 11.19 -7.81
C LEU A 92 -10.50 11.48 -9.31
N PRO A 93 -9.32 11.87 -9.83
CA PRO A 93 -9.12 11.97 -11.27
C PRO A 93 -9.46 10.65 -11.98
N ALA A 94 -10.10 10.72 -13.15
CA ALA A 94 -10.59 9.54 -13.87
C ALA A 94 -9.47 8.53 -14.20
N GLU A 95 -8.26 9.02 -14.45
CA GLU A 95 -7.06 8.20 -14.68
C GLU A 95 -6.68 7.35 -13.46
N ILE A 96 -6.90 7.87 -12.26
CA ILE A 96 -6.70 7.13 -11.02
C ILE A 96 -7.83 6.12 -10.85
N GLN A 97 -9.09 6.53 -10.99
CA GLN A 97 -10.24 5.63 -10.86
C GLN A 97 -10.14 4.41 -11.80
N ALA A 98 -9.67 4.61 -13.03
CA ALA A 98 -9.51 3.54 -14.02
C ALA A 98 -8.49 2.46 -13.62
N ARG A 99 -7.57 2.75 -12.69
CA ARG A 99 -6.63 1.76 -12.13
C ARG A 99 -7.25 0.88 -11.06
N PHE A 100 -8.42 1.24 -10.52
CA PHE A 100 -9.13 0.42 -9.54
C PHE A 100 -9.70 -0.84 -10.22
N GLY A 101 -9.36 -2.02 -9.69
CA GLY A 101 -9.73 -3.31 -10.28
C GLY A 101 -8.85 -3.74 -11.46
N ALA A 102 -7.92 -2.90 -11.91
CA ALA A 102 -6.84 -3.36 -12.79
C ALA A 102 -5.94 -4.33 -12.01
N ALA A 103 -5.40 -5.34 -12.71
CA ALA A 103 -4.39 -6.20 -12.11
C ALA A 103 -3.26 -5.31 -11.56
N PRO A 104 -2.81 -5.53 -10.30
CA PRO A 104 -1.70 -4.78 -9.77
C PRO A 104 -0.52 -4.93 -10.72
N ASP A 105 0.06 -3.80 -11.13
CA ASP A 105 1.21 -3.82 -12.02
C ASP A 105 2.33 -4.57 -11.30
N THR A 106 2.57 -5.82 -11.71
CA THR A 106 3.50 -6.72 -11.01
C THR A 106 4.96 -6.29 -11.20
N GLY A 107 5.20 -5.30 -12.06
CA GLY A 107 6.51 -4.70 -12.31
C GLY A 107 7.11 -3.99 -11.09
N ASP A 108 6.29 -3.51 -10.15
CA ASP A 108 6.73 -2.67 -9.03
C ASP A 108 6.13 -3.09 -7.66
N MET A 109 5.80 -4.37 -7.46
CA MET A 109 5.50 -4.82 -6.10
C MET A 109 6.75 -4.68 -5.24
N ALA A 110 6.71 -3.75 -4.27
CA ALA A 110 7.78 -3.55 -3.32
C ALA A 110 8.10 -4.88 -2.62
N THR A 111 9.29 -5.43 -2.92
CA THR A 111 9.80 -6.63 -2.28
C THR A 111 10.43 -6.26 -0.94
N ALA A 112 10.49 -7.21 0.00
CA ALA A 112 11.23 -7.02 1.25
C ALA A 112 12.69 -6.55 1.00
N VAL A 113 13.32 -7.05 -0.06
CA VAL A 113 14.66 -6.63 -0.50
C VAL A 113 14.67 -5.14 -0.92
N SER A 114 13.73 -4.72 -1.76
CA SER A 114 13.65 -3.32 -2.21
C SER A 114 13.42 -2.34 -1.06
N LEU A 115 12.57 -2.71 -0.09
CA LEU A 115 12.29 -1.89 1.09
C LEU A 115 13.49 -1.81 2.04
N ARG A 116 14.24 -2.90 2.23
CA ARG A 116 15.52 -2.85 2.96
C ARG A 116 16.54 -1.95 2.27
N GLY A 117 16.63 -2.00 0.95
CA GLY A 117 17.49 -1.08 0.19
C GLY A 117 17.17 0.39 0.47
N LYS A 118 15.88 0.74 0.52
CA LYS A 118 15.43 2.09 0.91
C LYS A 118 15.76 2.43 2.36
N ALA A 119 15.63 1.46 3.27
CA ALA A 119 16.01 1.65 4.67
C ALA A 119 17.50 1.95 4.82
N ASP A 120 18.37 1.22 4.12
CA ASP A 120 19.82 1.40 4.15
C ASP A 120 20.26 2.73 3.50
N GLU A 121 19.59 3.14 2.42
CA GLU A 121 19.79 4.47 1.85
C GLU A 121 19.42 5.56 2.87
N CYS A 122 18.26 5.46 3.51
CA CYS A 122 17.85 6.40 4.55
C CYS A 122 18.83 6.42 5.74
N ARG A 123 19.36 5.27 6.19
CA ARG A 123 20.43 5.23 7.22
C ARG A 123 21.69 5.95 6.76
N SER A 124 22.11 5.73 5.52
CA SER A 124 23.28 6.39 4.92
C SER A 124 23.10 7.90 4.87
N LEU A 125 21.90 8.37 4.51
CA LEU A 125 21.54 9.78 4.50
C LEU A 125 21.48 10.39 5.91
N ALA A 126 21.02 9.63 6.90
CA ALA A 126 21.05 10.07 8.31
C ALA A 126 22.49 10.34 8.79
N ILE A 127 23.46 9.52 8.37
CA ILE A 127 24.88 9.70 8.65
C ILE A 127 25.43 10.94 7.91
N GLN A 128 25.10 11.10 6.63
CA GLN A 128 25.58 12.21 5.80
C GLN A 128 24.99 13.57 6.22
N TYR A 129 23.74 13.59 6.69
CA TYR A 129 23.02 14.80 7.07
C TYR A 129 22.48 14.71 8.51
N PRO A 130 23.35 14.73 9.54
CA PRO A 130 22.94 14.49 10.93
C PRO A 130 21.87 15.45 11.46
N ARG A 131 21.83 16.69 10.94
CA ARG A 131 20.82 17.70 11.30
C ARG A 131 19.41 17.31 10.86
N LEU A 132 19.28 16.50 9.80
CA LEU A 132 17.99 16.05 9.25
C LEU A 132 17.64 14.62 9.73
N ALA A 133 18.58 13.93 10.37
CA ALA A 133 18.43 12.54 10.79
C ALA A 133 17.27 12.32 11.77
N ASN A 134 17.02 13.27 12.68
CA ASN A 134 16.04 13.17 13.76
C ASN A 134 15.09 14.37 13.84
N ASP A 135 14.86 15.06 12.73
CA ASP A 135 13.90 16.18 12.74
C ASP A 135 12.50 15.67 13.10
N ARG A 136 11.91 16.23 14.17
CA ARG A 136 10.59 15.80 14.67
C ARG A 136 9.44 16.50 13.96
N ARG A 137 9.70 17.58 13.23
CA ARG A 137 8.67 18.38 12.55
C ARG A 137 8.44 17.90 11.11
N ASP A 138 9.37 17.14 10.57
CA ASP A 138 9.41 16.68 9.18
C ASP A 138 9.77 15.19 9.08
N PRO A 139 9.53 14.55 7.92
CA PRO A 139 10.10 13.23 7.64
C PRO A 139 11.61 13.25 7.88
N SER A 140 12.08 12.36 8.75
CA SER A 140 13.48 12.26 9.14
C SER A 140 14.10 11.02 8.51
N PHE A 141 15.40 11.06 8.24
CA PHE A 141 16.09 9.92 7.64
C PHE A 141 16.01 8.67 8.54
N ASN A 142 16.01 8.83 9.87
CA ASN A 142 15.82 7.70 10.78
C ASN A 142 14.38 7.18 10.77
N LYS A 143 13.37 8.06 10.64
CA LYS A 143 11.98 7.63 10.55
C LYS A 143 11.71 6.86 9.26
N CYS A 144 12.26 7.32 8.14
CA CYS A 144 12.26 6.57 6.88
C CYS A 144 12.90 5.19 7.04
N ALA A 145 14.11 5.12 7.62
CA ALA A 145 14.80 3.84 7.82
C ALA A 145 13.96 2.85 8.63
N ILE A 146 13.34 3.29 9.72
CA ILE A 146 12.49 2.46 10.58
C ILE A 146 11.23 2.00 9.82
N ALA A 147 10.55 2.92 9.13
CA ALA A 147 9.33 2.62 8.39
C ALA A 147 9.58 1.57 7.29
N CYS A 148 10.66 1.71 6.55
CA CYS A 148 11.03 0.79 5.47
C CYS A 148 11.53 -0.57 5.96
N ASP A 149 12.30 -0.62 7.06
CA ASP A 149 12.75 -1.88 7.64
C ASP A 149 11.58 -2.65 8.27
N SER A 150 10.69 -1.95 8.98
CA SER A 150 9.44 -2.53 9.49
C SER A 150 8.55 -3.02 8.36
N ALA A 151 8.45 -2.28 7.26
CA ALA A 151 7.70 -2.72 6.10
C ALA A 151 8.28 -3.98 5.48
N ALA A 152 9.60 -4.06 5.30
CA ALA A 152 10.26 -5.27 4.81
C ALA A 152 9.98 -6.49 5.70
N GLN A 153 10.07 -6.33 7.03
CA GLN A 153 9.77 -7.39 7.99
C GLN A 153 8.31 -7.83 7.92
N ASN A 154 7.37 -6.89 7.76
CA ASN A 154 5.94 -7.20 7.61
C ASN A 154 5.65 -7.92 6.29
N ILE A 155 6.37 -7.63 5.20
CA ILE A 155 6.25 -8.40 3.95
C ILE A 155 6.67 -9.86 4.13
N GLU A 156 7.75 -10.09 4.86
CA GLU A 156 8.26 -11.45 5.09
C GLU A 156 7.38 -12.27 6.03
N THR A 157 6.64 -11.60 6.92
CA THR A 157 5.86 -12.25 7.98
C THR A 157 4.37 -12.31 7.69
N ALA A 158 3.80 -11.31 7.00
CA ALA A 158 2.37 -11.17 6.75
C ALA A 158 2.09 -11.03 5.24
N GLY A 159 1.70 -12.13 4.60
CA GLY A 159 1.50 -12.21 3.15
C GLY A 159 0.31 -11.44 2.53
N TYR A 160 -0.36 -10.52 3.26
CA TYR A 160 -1.55 -9.80 2.72
C TYR A 160 -1.71 -8.32 3.12
N ASP A 161 -1.11 -7.82 4.21
CA ASP A 161 -1.19 -6.38 4.60
C ASP A 161 0.00 -5.54 4.07
N VAL A 162 0.77 -6.15 3.15
CA VAL A 162 2.00 -5.64 2.53
C VAL A 162 1.83 -4.25 1.91
N ALA A 163 0.68 -4.00 1.29
CA ALA A 163 0.41 -2.77 0.56
C ALA A 163 0.49 -1.51 1.45
N ASN A 164 -0.04 -1.59 2.67
CA ASN A 164 -0.08 -0.45 3.59
C ASN A 164 1.31 -0.13 4.16
N TYR A 165 2.09 -1.16 4.46
CA TYR A 165 3.45 -1.01 4.96
C TYR A 165 4.41 -0.51 3.88
N ALA A 166 4.32 -1.06 2.67
CA ALA A 166 5.08 -0.56 1.52
C ALA A 166 4.75 0.91 1.24
N ALA A 167 3.45 1.26 1.22
CA ALA A 167 2.99 2.64 1.07
C ALA A 167 3.57 3.60 2.12
N SER A 168 3.60 3.18 3.39
CA SER A 168 4.19 3.96 4.49
C SER A 168 5.69 4.20 4.29
N CYS A 169 6.43 3.16 3.89
CA CYS A 169 7.84 3.30 3.52
C CYS A 169 8.04 4.28 2.37
N GLU A 170 7.28 4.15 1.28
CA GLU A 170 7.41 5.04 0.11
C GLU A 170 7.16 6.51 0.45
N GLN A 171 6.15 6.77 1.29
CA GLN A 171 5.83 8.12 1.73
C GLN A 171 6.97 8.74 2.53
N GLU A 172 7.55 8.00 3.49
CA GLU A 172 8.67 8.48 4.29
C GLU A 172 9.95 8.61 3.45
N TYR A 173 10.21 7.68 2.54
CA TYR A 173 11.35 7.68 1.64
C TYR A 173 11.34 8.87 0.68
N THR A 174 10.22 9.09 -0.02
CA THR A 174 10.03 10.23 -0.92
C THR A 174 10.12 11.55 -0.15
N GLY A 175 9.44 11.63 1.01
CA GLY A 175 9.47 12.80 1.88
C GLY A 175 10.88 13.16 2.37
N ALA A 176 11.68 12.15 2.70
CA ALA A 176 13.08 12.32 3.11
C ALA A 176 13.98 12.76 1.95
N LYS A 177 13.85 12.15 0.76
CA LYS A 177 14.62 12.50 -0.44
C LYS A 177 14.36 13.92 -0.93
N ALA A 178 13.11 14.38 -0.87
CA ALA A 178 12.74 15.75 -1.25
C ALA A 178 13.51 16.83 -0.45
N ARG A 179 13.92 16.53 0.79
CA ARG A 179 14.71 17.46 1.63
C ARG A 179 16.10 17.69 1.08
N ILE A 180 16.71 16.67 0.49
CA ILE A 180 18.05 16.78 -0.12
C ILE A 180 17.96 17.64 -1.38
N SER A 181 16.93 17.41 -2.20
CA SER A 181 16.66 18.19 -3.40
C SER A 181 16.39 19.68 -3.11
N GLY A 182 15.79 20.00 -1.95
CA GLY A 182 15.61 21.37 -1.50
C GLY A 182 16.91 22.05 -1.05
N LEU A 183 17.85 21.28 -0.48
CA LEU A 183 19.17 21.78 -0.07
C LEU A 183 20.06 22.10 -1.27
N THR A 184 19.99 21.30 -2.34
CA THR A 184 20.79 21.50 -3.57
C THR A 184 20.28 22.65 -4.43
N ARG A 185 18.99 22.98 -4.38
CA ARG A 185 18.37 24.09 -5.15
C ARG A 185 18.59 25.48 -4.52
N SER A 186 19.16 25.54 -3.31
CA SER A 186 19.47 26.78 -2.57
C SER A 186 20.95 27.20 -2.66
N ARG A 187 21.72 26.59 -3.56
CA ARG A 187 23.08 26.99 -3.93
C ARG A 187 23.09 27.48 -5.37
#